data_AF-A0A8T5R151-F1
#
_entry.id   AF-A0A8T5R151-F1
#
_cell.length_a   1.000
_cell.length_b   1.000
_cell.length_c   1.000
_cell.angle_alpha   90.00
_cell.angle_beta   90.00
_cell.angle_gamma   90.00
#
_symmetry.space_group_name_H-M   'P 1'
#
loop_
_entity.id
_entity.type
_entity.pdbx_description
1 polymer ?
#
loop_
_entity_poly.entity_id
_entity_poly.type
_entity_poly.pdbx_seq_one_letter_code
_entity_poly.pdbx_strand_id
1 'polypeptide(L)'
;MAPSEHASVLEEGTTPVPETDEGEGPEGPDLPEAEAVSGGARGPLIMRSGRAAARARAQKIADGLAMDAIFRDAGLVLLGSDPVVETMALLREAVHLRVRMLKKVFEGRIERLSPARGTVSVPPPTLELLLATDEDRRPLRLDGAFAAALWRSDADVGDIVQIDKDEPIVSIRRDREKAEGRVQEERDFVYRLRLAEMDRTRSAHRVPLLGTGRLPPPSLDAMRETDQEVTERLTTKGTRLESGVLVILDAERLPEAALALVAASVTGPGAPVVFLQTEDETAFTAWRRRFEDAVVVDATD
;
A
#
# COMPACT_ATOMS: atom_id res chain seq x y z
N MET A 1 30.28 30.03 12.50
CA MET A 1 29.06 30.11 11.66
C MET A 1 29.36 29.40 10.36
N ALA A 2 28.82 28.19 10.20
CA ALA A 2 28.87 27.40 8.98
C ALA A 2 27.47 26.79 8.77
N PRO A 3 26.84 26.90 7.59
CA PRO A 3 25.60 26.18 7.27
C PRO A 3 25.97 24.85 6.60
N SER A 4 25.54 23.72 7.17
CA SER A 4 24.34 22.94 6.83
C SER A 4 24.49 22.09 5.56
N GLU A 5 24.79 20.80 5.74
CA GLU A 5 24.50 19.75 4.78
C GLU A 5 23.70 18.66 5.50
N HIS A 6 22.39 18.64 5.25
CA HIS A 6 21.59 17.43 5.40
C HIS A 6 20.57 17.43 4.27
N ALA A 7 20.93 16.76 3.18
CA ALA A 7 19.98 16.31 2.18
C ALA A 7 19.19 15.14 2.79
N SER A 8 17.92 15.38 3.10
CA SER A 8 16.95 14.34 3.43
C SER A 8 16.39 13.77 2.13
N VAL A 9 16.71 12.50 1.89
CA VAL A 9 16.10 11.64 0.87
C VAL A 9 14.59 11.61 1.10
N LEU A 10 13.81 12.01 0.10
CA LEU A 10 12.37 11.80 0.07
C LEU A 10 12.11 10.32 -0.19
N GLU A 11 11.51 9.63 0.78
CA GLU A 11 11.04 8.26 0.63
C GLU A 11 9.95 8.19 -0.45
N GLU A 12 9.96 7.09 -1.20
CA GLU A 12 9.03 6.77 -2.29
C GLU A 12 7.58 6.75 -1.77
N GLY A 13 6.86 7.84 -2.02
CA GLY A 13 5.45 7.96 -1.74
C GLY A 13 4.60 7.19 -2.74
N THR A 14 3.59 6.50 -2.22
CA THR A 14 2.45 5.87 -2.89
C THR A 14 2.11 6.55 -4.21
N THR A 15 2.60 5.99 -5.31
CA THR A 15 2.31 6.51 -6.64
C THR A 15 1.04 5.83 -7.13
N PRO A 16 -0.04 6.57 -7.47
CA PRO A 16 -1.23 5.97 -8.05
C PRO A 16 -0.87 5.36 -9.41
N VAL A 17 -1.12 4.07 -9.58
CA VAL A 17 -0.98 3.39 -10.86
C VAL A 17 -2.37 3.29 -11.49
N PRO A 18 -2.61 3.84 -12.69
CA PRO A 18 -3.82 3.55 -13.44
C PRO A 18 -3.85 2.06 -13.79
N GLU A 19 -4.94 1.34 -13.47
CA GLU A 19 -5.10 -0.05 -13.90
C GLU A 19 -5.14 -0.11 -15.43
N THR A 20 -4.17 -0.80 -16.02
CA THR A 20 -4.29 -1.35 -17.38
C THR A 20 -4.88 -2.75 -17.27
N ASP A 21 -5.77 -3.08 -18.20
CA ASP A 21 -6.50 -4.35 -18.30
C ASP A 21 -5.51 -5.53 -18.36
N GLU A 22 -5.36 -6.28 -17.26
CA GLU A 22 -4.46 -7.43 -17.17
C GLU A 22 -5.16 -8.69 -17.68
N GLY A 23 -4.58 -9.27 -18.74
CA GLY A 23 -4.97 -10.55 -19.31
C GLY A 23 -4.76 -11.73 -18.35
N GLU A 24 -5.47 -12.81 -18.68
CA GLU A 24 -5.55 -14.08 -17.94
C GLU A 24 -4.20 -14.52 -17.34
N GLY A 25 -4.16 -14.50 -16.01
CA GLY A 25 -3.03 -14.99 -15.21
C GLY A 25 -2.83 -16.51 -15.33
N PRO A 26 -1.63 -17.01 -14.99
CA PRO A 26 -1.27 -18.42 -15.12
C PRO A 26 -2.10 -19.33 -14.21
N GLU A 27 -2.28 -20.58 -14.64
CA GLU A 27 -3.01 -21.64 -13.91
C GLU A 27 -2.61 -21.69 -12.43
N GLY A 28 -3.61 -21.47 -11.56
CA GLY A 28 -3.45 -21.41 -10.11
C GLY A 28 -3.01 -22.74 -9.48
N PRO A 29 -2.47 -22.72 -8.25
CA PRO A 29 -2.08 -23.93 -7.54
C PRO A 29 -3.28 -24.86 -7.26
N ASP A 30 -3.00 -26.18 -7.20
CA ASP A 30 -3.99 -27.21 -6.87
C ASP A 30 -4.83 -26.84 -5.63
N LEU A 31 -6.15 -26.81 -5.85
CA LEU A 31 -7.19 -26.20 -5.02
C LEU A 31 -7.74 -27.17 -3.95
N PRO A 32 -7.15 -27.15 -2.74
CA PRO A 32 -7.95 -27.18 -1.51
C PRO A 32 -7.57 -26.07 -0.52
N GLU A 33 -6.38 -25.47 -0.64
CA GLU A 33 -5.88 -24.45 0.30
C GLU A 33 -6.39 -23.05 -0.04
N ALA A 34 -6.46 -22.69 -1.32
CA ALA A 34 -7.05 -21.43 -1.75
C ALA A 34 -8.58 -21.38 -1.52
N GLU A 35 -9.27 -22.53 -1.53
CA GLU A 35 -10.67 -22.62 -1.07
C GLU A 35 -10.81 -22.50 0.45
N ALA A 36 -9.84 -22.99 1.23
CA ALA A 36 -9.84 -22.78 2.68
C ALA A 36 -9.62 -21.30 3.05
N VAL A 37 -8.78 -20.59 2.29
CA VAL A 37 -8.52 -19.15 2.49
C VAL A 37 -9.63 -18.27 1.90
N SER A 38 -10.17 -18.59 0.72
CA SER A 38 -11.27 -17.82 0.09
C SER A 38 -12.66 -18.17 0.64
N GLY A 39 -12.83 -19.38 1.21
CA GLY A 39 -14.07 -19.91 1.77
C GLY A 39 -14.35 -19.51 3.22
N GLY A 40 -13.55 -18.61 3.79
CA GLY A 40 -13.79 -18.05 5.12
C GLY A 40 -13.21 -18.89 6.26
N ALA A 41 -11.93 -19.26 6.18
CA ALA A 41 -11.17 -19.69 7.37
C ALA A 41 -11.42 -18.69 8.51
N ARG A 42 -11.97 -19.19 9.63
CA ARG A 42 -12.35 -18.39 10.80
C ARG A 42 -11.20 -18.24 11.81
N GLY A 43 -9.97 -18.61 11.42
CA GLY A 43 -8.82 -18.69 12.29
C GLY A 43 -7.50 -18.47 11.54
N PRO A 44 -6.38 -18.27 12.27
CA PRO A 44 -5.07 -18.15 11.65
C PRO A 44 -4.65 -19.48 11.02
N LEU A 45 -3.91 -19.38 9.93
CA LEU A 45 -3.31 -20.53 9.24
C LEU A 45 -2.01 -20.88 9.93
N ILE A 46 -1.79 -22.16 10.23
CA ILE A 46 -0.58 -22.60 10.93
C ILE A 46 0.30 -23.37 9.96
N MET A 47 1.56 -22.95 9.81
CA MET A 47 2.55 -23.61 8.97
C MET A 47 3.68 -24.15 9.83
N ARG A 48 3.85 -25.47 9.81
CA ARG A 48 5.04 -26.10 10.39
C ARG A 48 6.08 -26.30 9.29
N SER A 49 7.00 -25.35 9.18
CA SER A 49 8.05 -25.39 8.15
C SER A 49 9.18 -24.42 8.48
N GLY A 50 10.29 -24.57 7.77
CA GLY A 50 11.37 -23.61 7.84
C GLY A 50 10.97 -22.24 7.28
N ARG A 51 11.59 -21.18 7.79
CA ARG A 51 11.32 -19.78 7.39
C ARG A 51 11.31 -19.54 5.87
N ALA A 52 12.17 -20.22 5.11
CA ALA A 52 12.26 -20.06 3.66
C ALA A 52 11.09 -20.72 2.93
N ALA A 53 10.73 -21.95 3.32
CA ALA A 53 9.59 -22.68 2.76
C ALA A 53 8.26 -21.97 3.05
N ALA A 54 8.08 -21.50 4.29
CA ALA A 54 6.94 -20.69 4.69
C ALA A 54 6.79 -19.41 3.85
N ARG A 55 7.91 -18.70 3.59
CA ARG A 55 7.89 -17.51 2.72
C ARG A 55 7.45 -17.84 1.31
N ALA A 56 8.06 -18.85 0.69
CA ALA A 56 7.74 -19.27 -0.67
C ALA A 56 6.26 -19.70 -0.79
N ARG A 57 5.77 -20.49 0.16
CA ARG A 57 4.38 -20.97 0.15
C ARG A 57 3.37 -19.85 0.37
N ALA A 58 3.59 -18.99 1.36
CA ALA A 58 2.69 -17.88 1.63
C ALA A 58 2.68 -16.86 0.48
N GLN A 59 3.82 -16.61 -0.17
CA GLN A 59 3.86 -15.78 -1.38
C GLN A 59 3.03 -16.41 -2.50
N LYS A 60 3.21 -17.70 -2.77
CA LYS A 60 2.43 -18.43 -3.78
C LYS A 60 0.92 -18.35 -3.53
N ILE A 61 0.50 -18.46 -2.26
CA ILE A 61 -0.91 -18.32 -1.87
C ILE A 61 -1.38 -16.88 -2.08
N ALA A 62 -0.59 -15.90 -1.68
CA ALA A 62 -0.92 -14.49 -1.85
C ALA A 62 -1.06 -14.11 -3.34
N ASP A 63 -0.14 -14.58 -4.19
CA ASP A 63 -0.21 -14.41 -5.65
C ASP A 63 -1.49 -15.04 -6.21
N GLY A 64 -1.83 -16.26 -5.78
CA GLY A 64 -3.06 -16.95 -6.19
C GLY A 64 -4.35 -16.24 -5.74
N LEU A 65 -4.29 -15.41 -4.70
CA LEU A 65 -5.40 -14.61 -4.19
C LEU A 65 -5.37 -13.16 -4.69
N ALA A 66 -4.37 -12.78 -5.49
CA ALA A 66 -4.08 -11.40 -5.87
C ALA A 66 -3.99 -10.44 -4.66
N MET A 67 -3.36 -10.91 -3.58
CA MET A 67 -3.17 -10.18 -2.33
C MET A 67 -1.69 -9.88 -2.09
N ASP A 68 -1.41 -8.78 -1.39
CA ASP A 68 -0.04 -8.46 -0.96
C ASP A 68 0.35 -9.30 0.27
N ALA A 69 1.54 -9.92 0.23
CA ALA A 69 2.11 -10.66 1.35
C ALA A 69 3.11 -9.82 2.16
N ILE A 70 2.95 -9.79 3.47
CA ILE A 70 3.80 -9.08 4.41
C ILE A 70 4.43 -10.06 5.39
N PHE A 71 5.76 -10.08 5.45
CA PHE A 71 6.52 -10.99 6.31
C PHE A 71 7.10 -10.26 7.51
N ARG A 72 6.86 -10.78 8.71
CA ARG A 72 7.31 -10.19 9.99
C ARG A 72 7.86 -11.26 10.92
N ASP A 73 8.96 -10.95 11.61
CA ASP A 73 9.53 -11.83 12.64
C ASP A 73 8.79 -11.58 13.96
N ALA A 74 8.38 -12.65 14.66
CA ALA A 74 7.71 -12.55 15.95
C ALA A 74 8.53 -11.78 16.99
N GLY A 75 9.87 -11.77 16.85
CA GLY A 75 10.78 -10.97 17.66
C GLY A 75 10.45 -9.48 17.63
N LEU A 76 9.82 -8.96 16.57
CA LEU A 76 9.40 -7.55 16.51
C LEU A 76 8.40 -7.20 17.61
N VAL A 77 7.50 -8.13 17.96
CA VAL A 77 6.50 -7.97 19.02
C VAL A 77 7.16 -7.93 20.40
N LEU A 78 8.25 -8.68 20.57
CA LEU A 78 8.98 -8.78 21.83
C LEU A 78 9.89 -7.57 22.12
N LEU A 79 10.20 -6.77 21.09
CA LEU A 79 11.07 -5.60 21.23
C LEU A 79 10.33 -4.34 21.73
N GLY A 80 9.00 -4.36 21.70
CA GLY A 80 8.16 -3.25 22.16
C GLY A 80 7.85 -3.31 23.65
N SER A 81 7.37 -2.19 24.19
CA SER A 81 6.94 -2.09 25.60
C SER A 81 5.61 -2.81 25.86
N ASP A 82 4.78 -2.98 24.83
CA ASP A 82 3.46 -3.61 24.92
C ASP A 82 3.25 -4.57 23.73
N PRO A 83 3.30 -5.89 23.95
CA PRO A 83 3.07 -6.90 22.92
C PRO A 83 1.72 -6.78 22.21
N VAL A 84 0.68 -6.29 22.90
CA VAL A 84 -0.65 -6.13 22.33
C VAL A 84 -0.64 -5.01 21.30
N VAL A 85 -0.07 -3.85 21.65
CA VAL A 85 0.03 -2.69 20.74
C VAL A 85 0.90 -3.02 19.53
N GLU A 86 2.02 -3.70 19.73
CA GLU A 86 2.88 -4.15 18.61
C GLU A 86 2.14 -5.12 17.70
N THR A 87 1.38 -6.06 18.26
CA THR A 87 0.60 -7.02 17.46
C THR A 87 -0.51 -6.33 16.68
N MET A 88 -1.20 -5.34 17.28
CA MET A 88 -2.18 -4.51 16.55
C MET A 88 -1.51 -3.77 15.39
N ALA A 89 -0.33 -3.20 15.61
CA ALA A 89 0.41 -2.50 14.56
C ALA A 89 0.76 -3.42 13.39
N LEU A 90 1.21 -4.65 13.68
CA LEU A 90 1.54 -5.65 12.65
C LEU A 90 0.31 -6.07 11.84
N LEU A 91 -0.82 -6.33 12.49
CA LEU A 91 -2.07 -6.71 11.82
C LEU A 91 -2.53 -5.63 10.82
N ARG A 92 -2.37 -4.36 11.19
CA ARG A 92 -2.76 -3.20 10.38
C ARG A 92 -1.87 -2.95 9.17
N GLU A 93 -0.72 -3.61 9.08
CA GLU A 93 0.10 -3.55 7.85
C GLU A 93 -0.54 -4.34 6.72
N ALA A 94 -1.26 -5.42 7.03
CA ALA A 94 -1.93 -6.27 6.07
C ALA A 94 -3.39 -5.87 5.81
N VAL A 95 -3.81 -4.67 6.22
CA VAL A 95 -5.16 -4.16 5.93
C VAL A 95 -5.05 -2.87 5.14
N HIS A 96 -5.78 -2.82 4.04
CA HIS A 96 -5.79 -1.70 3.10
C HIS A 96 -7.17 -1.06 3.03
N LEU A 97 -7.19 0.26 2.91
CA LEU A 97 -8.35 1.01 2.47
C LEU A 97 -8.20 1.26 0.96
N ARG A 98 -9.02 0.60 0.15
CA ARG A 98 -9.13 0.89 -1.28
C ARG A 98 -10.15 1.99 -1.49
N VAL A 99 -9.75 3.05 -2.18
CA VAL A 99 -10.63 4.17 -2.54
C VAL A 99 -10.63 4.29 -4.07
N ARG A 100 -11.78 4.00 -4.68
CA ARG A 100 -12.00 4.25 -6.11
C ARG A 100 -12.64 5.62 -6.30
N MET A 101 -12.01 6.46 -7.11
CA MET A 101 -12.50 7.81 -7.41
C MET A 101 -12.47 8.06 -8.92
N LEU A 102 -13.57 8.56 -9.46
CA LEU A 102 -13.62 9.10 -10.81
C LEU A 102 -13.08 10.52 -10.79
N LYS A 103 -11.98 10.75 -11.48
CA LYS A 103 -11.34 12.06 -11.57
C LYS A 103 -11.28 12.53 -13.01
N LYS A 104 -11.46 13.83 -13.20
CA LYS A 104 -11.26 14.48 -14.50
C LYS A 104 -9.79 14.78 -14.66
N VAL A 105 -9.19 14.24 -15.69
CA VAL A 105 -7.77 14.42 -15.98
C VAL A 105 -7.61 15.05 -17.35
N PHE A 106 -6.55 15.85 -17.47
CA PHE A 106 -6.03 16.29 -18.74
C PHE A 106 -4.82 15.43 -19.09
N GLU A 107 -4.91 14.64 -20.14
CA GLU A 107 -3.81 13.83 -20.63
C GLU A 107 -3.47 14.22 -22.06
N GLY A 108 -2.19 14.37 -22.36
CA GLY A 108 -1.77 14.62 -23.71
C GLY A 108 -0.28 14.90 -23.82
N ARG A 109 0.21 14.91 -25.05
CA ARG A 109 1.56 15.31 -25.37
C ARG A 109 1.69 16.82 -25.36
N ILE A 110 2.71 17.36 -24.70
CA ILE A 110 3.01 18.79 -24.70
C ILE A 110 3.54 19.18 -26.08
N GLU A 111 2.75 19.90 -26.88
CA GLU A 111 3.21 20.48 -28.16
C GLU A 111 3.83 21.86 -27.99
N ARG A 112 3.36 22.63 -26.99
CA ARG A 112 3.89 23.96 -26.66
C ARG A 112 3.89 24.13 -25.15
N LEU A 113 4.93 24.80 -24.66
CA LEU A 113 5.08 25.18 -23.25
C LEU A 113 5.65 26.61 -23.18
N SER A 114 5.00 27.47 -22.42
CA SER A 114 5.37 28.88 -22.26
C SER A 114 5.32 29.30 -20.78
N PRO A 115 6.39 29.90 -20.23
CA PRO A 115 7.72 30.03 -20.85
C PRO A 115 8.38 28.66 -21.11
N ALA A 116 9.19 28.60 -22.17
CA ALA A 116 9.97 27.39 -22.46
C ALA A 116 10.97 27.10 -21.32
N ARG A 117 11.26 25.81 -21.11
CA ARG A 117 12.29 25.36 -20.17
C ARG A 117 13.63 26.06 -20.43
N GLY A 118 14.35 26.36 -19.33
CA GLY A 118 15.64 27.05 -19.38
C GLY A 118 15.56 28.57 -19.55
N THR A 119 14.39 29.14 -19.86
CA THR A 119 14.21 30.61 -19.96
C THR A 119 14.17 31.27 -18.58
N VAL A 120 13.68 30.55 -17.57
CA VAL A 120 13.51 31.02 -16.19
C VAL A 120 14.04 29.93 -15.25
N SER A 121 14.77 30.28 -14.20
CA SER A 121 15.35 29.30 -13.26
C SER A 121 14.40 28.93 -12.12
N VAL A 122 13.35 29.72 -11.90
CA VAL A 122 12.35 29.53 -10.85
C VAL A 122 11.00 29.18 -11.45
N PRO A 123 10.15 28.41 -10.74
CA PRO A 123 8.82 28.08 -11.22
C PRO A 123 8.04 29.36 -11.54
N PRO A 124 7.54 29.53 -12.78
CA PRO A 124 6.75 30.69 -13.12
C PRO A 124 5.38 30.62 -12.42
N PRO A 125 4.75 31.78 -12.13
CA PRO A 125 3.44 31.82 -11.47
C PRO A 125 2.32 31.24 -12.34
N THR A 126 2.52 31.29 -13.66
CA THR A 126 1.60 30.76 -14.68
C THR A 126 2.41 30.01 -15.74
N LEU A 127 1.89 28.89 -16.21
CA LEU A 127 2.34 28.16 -17.40
C LEU A 127 1.21 28.08 -18.40
N GLU A 128 1.50 28.35 -19.68
CA GLU A 128 0.60 28.07 -20.78
C GLU A 128 1.15 26.88 -21.57
N LEU A 129 0.33 25.87 -21.79
CA LEU A 129 0.70 24.70 -22.58
C LEU A 129 -0.39 24.34 -23.58
N LEU A 130 0.03 23.68 -24.67
CA LEU A 130 -0.89 23.06 -25.62
C LEU A 130 -0.71 21.55 -25.50
N LEU A 131 -1.74 20.88 -25.00
CA LEU A 131 -1.79 19.42 -24.99
C LEU A 131 -2.42 18.92 -26.28
N ALA A 132 -1.84 17.87 -26.85
CA ALA A 132 -2.37 17.21 -28.03
C ALA A 132 -2.45 15.70 -27.83
N THR A 133 -3.54 15.13 -28.30
CA THR A 133 -3.72 13.70 -28.55
C THR A 133 -3.89 13.49 -30.06
N ASP A 134 -4.19 12.27 -30.48
CA ASP A 134 -4.61 11.95 -31.84
C ASP A 134 -5.98 12.52 -32.21
N GLU A 135 -6.89 12.67 -31.25
CA GLU A 135 -8.26 13.18 -31.48
C GLU A 135 -8.45 14.68 -31.19
N ASP A 136 -7.76 15.26 -30.20
CA ASP A 136 -8.02 16.62 -29.70
C ASP A 136 -6.73 17.41 -29.43
N ARG A 137 -6.83 18.73 -29.48
CA ARG A 137 -5.78 19.67 -29.06
C ARG A 137 -6.37 20.73 -28.18
N ARG A 138 -5.84 20.88 -26.98
CA ARG A 138 -6.40 21.81 -25.98
C ARG A 138 -5.32 22.70 -25.36
N PRO A 139 -5.46 24.04 -25.47
CA PRO A 139 -4.64 24.95 -24.68
C PRO A 139 -5.09 24.91 -23.22
N LEU A 140 -4.13 24.80 -22.32
CA LEU A 140 -4.32 24.87 -20.88
C LEU A 140 -3.46 25.99 -20.30
N ARG A 141 -4.01 26.66 -19.31
CA ARG A 141 -3.31 27.64 -18.49
C ARG A 141 -3.30 27.11 -17.07
N LEU A 142 -2.11 26.85 -16.55
CA LEU A 142 -1.87 26.39 -15.19
C LEU A 142 -1.36 27.54 -14.36
N ASP A 143 -1.90 27.71 -13.16
CA ASP A 143 -1.51 28.78 -12.25
C ASP A 143 -1.06 28.20 -10.90
N GLY A 144 -0.22 28.94 -10.18
CA GLY A 144 0.15 28.66 -8.79
C GLY A 144 0.74 27.27 -8.57
N ALA A 145 0.03 26.43 -7.81
CA ALA A 145 0.49 25.09 -7.45
C ALA A 145 0.62 24.15 -8.66
N PHE A 146 -0.26 24.26 -9.66
CA PHE A 146 -0.21 23.44 -10.88
C PHE A 146 1.00 23.81 -11.74
N ALA A 147 1.24 25.11 -11.92
CA ALA A 147 2.41 25.59 -12.64
C ALA A 147 3.70 25.14 -11.94
N ALA A 148 3.75 25.26 -10.61
CA ALA A 148 4.89 24.81 -9.82
C ALA A 148 5.10 23.29 -9.87
N ALA A 149 4.03 22.49 -9.85
CA ALA A 149 4.12 21.04 -9.93
C ALA A 149 4.67 20.58 -11.29
N LEU A 150 4.10 21.07 -12.41
CA LEU A 150 4.59 20.78 -13.75
C LEU A 150 6.03 21.28 -13.96
N TRP A 151 6.38 22.43 -13.35
CA TRP A 151 7.74 22.94 -13.40
C TRP A 151 8.74 22.10 -12.60
N ARG A 152 8.35 21.55 -11.45
CA ARG A 152 9.25 20.71 -10.63
C ARG A 152 9.40 19.30 -11.18
N SER A 153 8.39 18.79 -11.88
CA SER A 153 8.41 17.46 -12.48
C SER A 153 9.37 17.36 -13.68
N ASP A 154 9.92 18.48 -14.14
CA ASP A 154 10.82 18.55 -15.29
C ASP A 154 10.18 18.12 -16.61
N ALA A 155 8.87 18.36 -16.77
CA ALA A 155 8.17 18.17 -18.03
C ALA A 155 8.61 19.22 -19.06
N ASP A 156 8.74 18.79 -20.32
CA ASP A 156 9.07 19.63 -21.47
C ASP A 156 8.26 19.26 -22.73
N VAL A 157 8.42 20.06 -23.78
CA VAL A 157 7.79 19.81 -25.09
C VAL A 157 8.19 18.43 -25.61
N GLY A 158 7.18 17.63 -25.93
CA GLY A 158 7.32 16.27 -26.39
C GLY A 158 6.94 15.21 -25.37
N ASP A 159 6.88 15.55 -24.08
CA ASP A 159 6.47 14.62 -23.02
C ASP A 159 4.94 14.42 -23.00
N ILE A 160 4.49 13.23 -22.59
CA ILE A 160 3.08 12.99 -22.26
C ILE A 160 2.90 13.28 -20.78
N VAL A 161 1.96 14.17 -20.46
CA VAL A 161 1.63 14.52 -19.09
C VAL A 161 0.18 14.20 -18.79
N GLN A 162 -0.07 13.78 -17.55
CA GLN A 162 -1.39 13.62 -17.00
C GLN A 162 -1.53 14.57 -15.82
N ILE A 163 -2.49 15.49 -15.90
CA ILE A 163 -2.74 16.55 -14.93
C ILE A 163 -4.15 16.34 -14.37
N ASP A 164 -4.26 16.11 -13.07
CA ASP A 164 -5.54 16.12 -12.38
C ASP A 164 -6.16 17.53 -12.46
N LYS A 165 -7.47 17.64 -12.68
CA LYS A 165 -8.13 18.94 -12.76
C LYS A 165 -8.14 19.69 -11.42
N ASP A 166 -8.24 18.96 -10.32
CA ASP A 166 -8.54 19.50 -8.99
C ASP A 166 -7.29 19.48 -8.08
N GLU A 167 -6.30 18.63 -8.38
CA GLU A 167 -5.07 18.50 -7.59
C GLU A 167 -3.81 18.76 -8.42
N PRO A 168 -2.77 19.41 -7.87
CA PRO A 168 -1.52 19.70 -8.58
C PRO A 168 -0.61 18.46 -8.68
N ILE A 169 -1.19 17.31 -9.03
CA ILE A 169 -0.48 16.06 -9.29
C ILE A 169 -0.24 15.98 -10.78
N VAL A 170 1.03 15.77 -11.14
CA VAL A 170 1.47 15.63 -12.53
C VAL A 170 2.23 14.33 -12.65
N SER A 171 1.70 13.40 -13.44
CA SER A 171 2.43 12.21 -13.88
C SER A 171 3.05 12.50 -15.26
N ILE A 172 4.29 12.05 -15.47
CA ILE A 172 4.99 12.22 -16.74
C ILE A 172 5.34 10.86 -17.30
N ARG A 173 4.99 10.65 -18.58
CA ARG A 173 5.51 9.56 -19.39
C ARG A 173 6.41 10.16 -20.46
N ARG A 174 7.69 9.81 -20.43
CA ARG A 174 8.71 10.25 -21.39
C ARG A 174 8.75 9.38 -22.66
N ASP A 175 7.70 8.59 -22.87
CA ASP A 175 7.60 7.74 -24.04
C ASP A 175 7.25 8.57 -25.28
N ARG A 176 7.73 8.13 -26.44
CA ARG A 176 7.46 8.75 -27.75
C ARG A 176 6.17 8.25 -28.38
N GLU A 177 5.49 7.31 -27.74
CA GLU A 177 4.15 6.87 -28.14
C GLU A 177 3.17 8.05 -28.19
N LYS A 178 2.11 7.91 -28.98
CA LYS A 178 1.09 8.96 -29.07
C LYS A 178 0.15 8.84 -27.87
N ALA A 179 -0.23 9.98 -27.30
CA ALA A 179 -1.36 10.03 -26.39
C ALA A 179 -2.64 9.81 -27.22
N GLU A 180 -3.42 8.79 -26.85
CA GLU A 180 -4.65 8.39 -27.54
C GLU A 180 -5.88 8.97 -26.84
N GLY A 181 -6.95 9.17 -27.61
CA GLY A 181 -8.25 9.59 -27.10
C GLY A 181 -8.37 11.10 -26.90
N ARG A 182 -9.26 11.54 -26.01
CA ARG A 182 -9.51 12.97 -25.78
C ARG A 182 -8.55 13.54 -24.74
N VAL A 183 -8.12 14.78 -24.95
CA VAL A 183 -7.24 15.47 -23.99
C VAL A 183 -7.88 15.56 -22.61
N GLN A 184 -9.20 15.72 -22.51
CA GLN A 184 -9.91 15.69 -21.23
C GLN A 184 -10.78 14.43 -21.14
N GLU A 185 -10.47 13.60 -20.14
CA GLU A 185 -11.17 12.33 -19.90
C GLU A 185 -11.51 12.18 -18.41
N GLU A 186 -12.55 11.39 -18.12
CA GLU A 186 -12.83 10.91 -16.77
C GLU A 186 -12.16 9.54 -16.61
N ARG A 187 -11.23 9.42 -15.64
CA ARG A 187 -10.55 8.16 -15.34
C ARG A 187 -10.85 7.70 -13.93
N ASP A 188 -10.95 6.38 -13.78
CA ASP A 188 -10.99 5.72 -12.49
C ASP A 188 -9.59 5.66 -11.89
N PHE A 189 -9.44 6.23 -10.70
CA PHE A 189 -8.25 6.08 -9.89
C PHE A 189 -8.55 5.17 -8.71
N VAL A 190 -7.65 4.22 -8.49
CA VAL A 190 -7.69 3.32 -7.35
C VAL A 190 -6.51 3.63 -6.44
N TYR A 191 -6.82 4.14 -5.25
CA TYR A 191 -5.82 4.37 -4.20
C TYR A 191 -5.90 3.23 -3.20
N ARG A 192 -4.77 2.61 -2.88
CA ARG A 192 -4.66 1.65 -1.78
C ARG A 192 -3.83 2.29 -0.67
N LEU A 193 -4.44 2.48 0.50
CA LEU A 193 -3.79 3.07 1.68
C LEU A 193 -3.68 2.00 2.76
N ARG A 194 -2.46 1.72 3.25
CA ARG A 194 -2.31 0.80 4.39
C ARG A 194 -2.74 1.48 5.68
N LEU A 195 -3.49 0.77 6.52
CA LEU A 195 -3.88 1.31 7.84
C LEU A 195 -2.65 1.68 8.68
N ALA A 196 -1.58 0.87 8.61
CA ALA A 196 -0.33 1.20 9.29
C ALA A 196 0.32 2.51 8.82
N GLU A 197 0.22 2.88 7.54
CA GLU A 197 0.74 4.16 7.02
C GLU A 197 -0.12 5.34 7.47
N MET A 198 -1.44 5.14 7.49
CA MET A 198 -2.41 6.08 8.04
C MET A 198 -2.12 6.36 9.52
N ASP A 199 -1.87 5.31 10.32
CA ASP A 199 -1.54 5.46 11.74
C ASP A 199 -0.22 6.19 11.97
N ARG A 200 0.80 5.91 11.15
CA ARG A 200 2.11 6.58 11.23
C ARG A 200 2.00 8.07 10.94
N THR A 201 1.19 8.43 9.93
CA THR A 201 0.95 9.83 9.55
C THR A 201 0.32 10.62 10.68
N ARG A 202 -0.60 9.99 11.44
CA ARG A 202 -1.26 10.59 12.62
C ARG A 202 -0.40 10.59 13.87
N SER A 203 0.53 9.65 13.98
CA SER A 203 1.46 9.53 15.12
C SER A 203 2.58 10.58 15.10
N ALA A 204 2.34 11.77 14.54
CA ALA A 204 3.34 12.81 14.31
C ALA A 204 4.23 13.01 15.55
N HIS A 205 5.55 13.10 15.33
CA HIS A 205 6.65 13.21 16.32
C HIS A 205 7.14 11.89 16.91
N ARG A 206 7.69 11.03 16.06
CA ARG A 206 8.47 9.87 16.52
C ARG A 206 9.93 10.09 16.37
N VAL A 207 10.59 10.20 17.52
CA VAL A 207 12.04 10.01 17.58
C VAL A 207 12.28 8.51 17.40
N PRO A 208 13.18 8.10 16.48
CA PRO A 208 13.61 6.71 16.41
C PRO A 208 14.04 6.22 17.80
N LEU A 209 13.77 4.95 18.12
CA LEU A 209 14.36 4.36 19.32
C LEU A 209 15.88 4.50 19.22
N LEU A 210 16.47 5.17 20.22
CA LEU A 210 17.91 5.43 20.28
C LEU A 210 18.69 4.14 20.06
N GLY A 211 19.48 4.10 18.97
CA GLY A 211 20.38 2.98 18.65
C GLY A 211 19.79 1.85 17.81
N THR A 212 18.49 1.82 17.51
CA THR A 212 17.88 0.73 16.71
C THR A 212 17.40 1.17 15.33
N GLY A 213 17.28 2.48 15.08
CA GLY A 213 16.69 3.01 13.83
C GLY A 213 15.22 2.66 13.63
N ARG A 214 14.58 2.01 14.62
CA ARG A 214 13.18 1.59 14.56
C ARG A 214 12.28 2.70 15.12
N LEU A 215 11.19 2.99 14.41
CA LEU A 215 10.12 3.80 14.94
C LEU A 215 9.29 2.96 15.93
N PRO A 216 8.87 3.53 17.08
CA PRO A 216 7.94 2.85 17.98
C PRO A 216 6.62 2.52 17.25
N PRO A 217 5.80 1.56 17.76
CA PRO A 217 4.50 1.21 17.19
C PRO A 217 3.49 2.34 17.36
N PRO A 218 2.50 2.54 16.45
CA PRO A 218 1.48 3.60 16.52
C PRO A 218 0.83 3.72 17.90
N SER A 219 0.53 4.95 18.32
CA SER A 219 -0.21 5.13 19.58
C SER A 219 -1.63 4.62 19.40
N LEU A 220 -2.24 4.14 20.49
CA LEU A 220 -3.64 3.70 20.45
C LEU A 220 -4.57 4.83 19.99
N ASP A 221 -4.26 6.08 20.33
CA ASP A 221 -5.06 7.23 19.90
C ASP A 221 -4.93 7.47 18.38
N ALA A 222 -3.73 7.32 17.81
CA ALA A 222 -3.55 7.41 16.35
C ALA A 222 -4.29 6.29 15.63
N MET A 223 -4.27 5.06 16.15
CA MET A 223 -5.04 3.94 15.59
C MET A 223 -6.55 4.22 15.64
N ARG A 224 -7.06 4.74 16.77
CA ARG A 224 -8.48 5.11 16.92
C ARG A 224 -8.91 6.21 15.96
N GLU A 225 -8.09 7.23 15.77
CA GLU A 225 -8.36 8.31 14.83
C GLU A 225 -8.37 7.79 13.39
N THR A 226 -7.44 6.90 13.03
CA THR A 226 -7.47 6.19 11.75
C THR A 226 -8.76 5.38 11.59
N ASP A 227 -9.19 4.64 12.62
CA ASP A 227 -10.40 3.81 12.55
C ASP A 227 -11.66 4.65 12.37
N GLN A 228 -11.73 5.82 13.01
CA GLN A 228 -12.81 6.78 12.80
C GLN A 228 -12.84 7.26 11.34
N GLU A 229 -11.71 7.69 10.79
CA GLU A 229 -11.63 8.14 9.40
C GLU A 229 -11.97 7.03 8.42
N VAL A 230 -11.49 5.81 8.64
CA VAL A 230 -11.82 4.65 7.82
C VAL A 230 -13.32 4.40 7.83
N THR A 231 -13.94 4.46 9.02
CA THR A 231 -15.39 4.30 9.16
C THR A 231 -16.16 5.36 8.37
N GLU A 232 -15.74 6.62 8.45
CA GLU A 232 -16.34 7.70 7.67
C GLU A 232 -16.16 7.47 6.16
N ARG A 233 -14.96 7.10 5.71
CA ARG A 233 -14.66 6.87 4.30
C ARG A 233 -15.37 5.65 3.71
N LEU A 234 -15.66 4.62 4.51
CA LEU A 234 -16.43 3.46 4.09
C LEU A 234 -17.89 3.80 3.71
N THR A 235 -18.39 4.96 4.15
CA THR A 235 -19.70 5.46 3.70
C THR A 235 -19.67 5.99 2.26
N THR A 236 -18.49 6.36 1.76
CA THR A 236 -18.29 6.87 0.40
C THR A 236 -18.34 5.73 -0.62
N LYS A 237 -19.11 5.92 -1.69
CA LYS A 237 -19.17 4.96 -2.81
C LYS A 237 -17.78 4.76 -3.40
N GLY A 238 -17.39 3.50 -3.60
CA GLY A 238 -16.08 3.14 -4.15
C GLY A 238 -14.99 2.91 -3.10
N THR A 239 -15.28 3.14 -1.82
CA THR A 239 -14.35 2.81 -0.73
C THR A 239 -14.65 1.43 -0.15
N ARG A 240 -13.62 0.59 0.04
CA ARG A 240 -13.73 -0.73 0.69
C ARG A 240 -12.46 -1.06 1.47
N LEU A 241 -12.59 -1.91 2.47
CA LEU A 241 -11.45 -2.57 3.09
C LEU A 241 -11.03 -3.76 2.24
N GLU A 242 -9.74 -3.87 1.98
CA GLU A 242 -9.10 -5.01 1.32
C GLU A 242 -8.12 -5.66 2.28
N SER A 243 -8.28 -6.97 2.42
CA SER A 243 -7.38 -7.78 3.21
C SER A 243 -6.09 -8.03 2.43
N GLY A 244 -4.99 -8.12 3.16
CA GLY A 244 -3.70 -8.66 2.72
C GLY A 244 -3.36 -9.93 3.49
N VAL A 245 -2.18 -10.47 3.19
CA VAL A 245 -1.63 -11.65 3.87
C VAL A 245 -0.53 -11.20 4.83
N LEU A 246 -0.67 -11.53 6.11
CA LEU A 246 0.37 -11.34 7.11
C LEU A 246 0.98 -12.69 7.50
N VAL A 247 2.30 -12.79 7.39
CA VAL A 247 3.05 -13.99 7.80
C VAL A 247 3.94 -13.62 8.98
N ILE A 248 3.65 -14.23 10.13
CA ILE A 248 4.46 -14.10 11.34
C ILE A 248 5.38 -15.32 11.44
N LEU A 249 6.68 -15.06 11.34
CA LEU A 249 7.74 -16.05 11.40
C LEU A 249 8.18 -16.29 12.84
N ASP A 250 8.52 -17.53 13.16
CA ASP A 250 8.88 -18.03 14.49
C ASP A 250 7.83 -17.62 15.53
N ALA A 251 6.57 -17.83 15.16
CA ALA A 251 5.41 -17.44 15.94
C ALA A 251 5.40 -18.08 17.32
N GLU A 252 6.19 -19.14 17.58
CA GLU A 252 6.33 -19.77 18.90
C GLU A 252 6.90 -18.81 19.94
N ARG A 253 7.53 -17.73 19.47
CA ARG A 253 8.07 -16.66 20.30
C ARG A 253 7.03 -15.60 20.68
N LEU A 254 5.84 -15.62 20.07
CA LEU A 254 4.79 -14.65 20.39
C LEU A 254 4.27 -14.86 21.82
N PRO A 255 4.08 -13.78 22.60
CA PRO A 255 3.40 -13.87 23.88
C PRO A 255 1.95 -14.35 23.72
N GLU A 256 1.44 -15.04 24.73
CA GLU A 256 0.07 -15.56 24.77
C GLU A 256 -1.00 -14.48 24.46
N ALA A 257 -0.80 -13.26 24.95
CA ALA A 257 -1.69 -12.12 24.69
C ALA A 257 -1.69 -11.71 23.20
N ALA A 258 -0.54 -11.77 22.52
CA ALA A 258 -0.43 -11.50 21.10
C ALA A 258 -1.13 -12.60 20.27
N LEU A 259 -0.93 -13.87 20.64
CA LEU A 259 -1.61 -15.00 20.00
C LEU A 259 -3.14 -14.91 20.14
N ALA A 260 -3.64 -14.54 21.33
CA ALA A 260 -5.06 -14.33 21.55
C ALA A 260 -5.61 -13.18 20.68
N LEU A 261 -4.86 -12.09 20.54
CA LEU A 261 -5.25 -10.98 19.68
C LEU A 261 -5.27 -11.37 18.19
N VAL A 262 -4.26 -12.11 17.71
CA VAL A 262 -4.24 -12.63 16.32
C VAL A 262 -5.49 -13.45 16.04
N ALA A 263 -5.83 -14.38 16.94
CA ALA A 263 -7.00 -15.24 16.78
C ALA A 263 -8.32 -14.46 16.76
N ALA A 264 -8.43 -13.38 17.53
CA ALA A 264 -9.60 -12.50 17.49
C ALA A 264 -9.65 -11.66 16.19
N SER A 265 -8.49 -11.25 15.68
CA SER A 265 -8.38 -10.26 14.58
C SER A 265 -8.58 -10.86 13.19
N VAL A 266 -8.51 -12.19 13.05
CA VAL A 266 -8.81 -12.91 11.80
C VAL A 266 -10.32 -13.16 11.61
N THR A 267 -11.14 -12.74 12.57
CA THR A 267 -12.60 -12.93 12.51
C THR A 267 -13.29 -11.62 12.16
N GLY A 268 -13.56 -11.38 10.87
CA GLY A 268 -14.35 -10.22 10.44
C GLY A 268 -14.22 -9.85 8.95
N PRO A 269 -15.14 -9.03 8.42
CA PRO A 269 -15.03 -8.48 7.07
C PRO A 269 -13.83 -7.54 6.96
N GLY A 270 -12.93 -7.79 6.02
CA GLY A 270 -11.67 -7.04 5.87
C GLY A 270 -10.56 -7.46 6.84
N ALA A 271 -10.75 -8.56 7.58
CA ALA A 271 -9.70 -9.14 8.41
C ALA A 271 -8.54 -9.66 7.54
N PRO A 272 -7.28 -9.45 7.95
CA PRO A 272 -6.14 -9.97 7.20
C PRO A 272 -6.08 -11.50 7.30
N VAL A 273 -5.55 -12.14 6.26
CA VAL A 273 -5.21 -13.57 6.32
C VAL A 273 -3.91 -13.70 7.06
N VAL A 274 -3.91 -14.35 8.23
CA VAL A 274 -2.70 -14.47 9.06
C VAL A 274 -2.15 -15.89 9.01
N PHE A 275 -0.88 -16.01 8.66
CA PHE A 275 -0.10 -17.23 8.76
C PHE A 275 0.85 -17.16 9.97
N LEU A 276 0.78 -18.16 10.82
CA LEU A 276 1.71 -18.40 11.92
C LEU A 276 2.68 -19.51 11.50
N GLN A 277 3.93 -19.15 11.26
CA GLN A 277 4.98 -20.12 10.97
C GLN A 277 5.70 -20.52 12.25
N THR A 278 5.96 -21.82 12.40
CA THR A 278 6.80 -22.37 13.48
C THR A 278 7.58 -23.59 12.99
N GLU A 279 8.72 -23.88 13.61
CA GLU A 279 9.42 -25.16 13.49
C GLU A 279 9.18 -26.07 14.72
N ASP A 280 8.60 -25.53 15.80
CA ASP A 280 8.37 -26.25 17.05
C ASP A 280 7.09 -27.10 16.99
N GLU A 281 7.27 -28.43 17.01
CA GLU A 281 6.19 -29.42 17.03
C GLU A 281 5.24 -29.25 18.23
N THR A 282 5.78 -28.82 19.38
CA THR A 282 5.01 -28.62 20.60
C THR A 282 4.08 -27.42 20.45
N ALA A 283 4.61 -26.30 19.96
CA ALA A 283 3.84 -25.09 19.69
C ALA A 283 2.77 -25.36 18.61
N PHE A 284 3.16 -26.02 17.52
CA PHE A 284 2.25 -26.43 16.45
C PHE A 284 1.08 -27.27 16.96
N THR A 285 1.36 -28.32 17.74
CA THR A 285 0.34 -29.20 18.31
C THR A 285 -0.58 -28.45 19.28
N ALA A 286 -0.02 -27.57 20.11
CA ALA A 286 -0.78 -26.78 21.05
C ALA A 286 -1.74 -25.81 20.34
N TRP A 287 -1.27 -25.11 19.30
CA TRP A 287 -2.09 -24.17 18.54
C TRP A 287 -3.17 -24.85 17.71
N ARG A 288 -2.88 -26.01 17.11
CA ARG A 288 -3.88 -26.79 16.39
C ARG A 288 -5.06 -27.20 17.30
N ARG A 289 -4.81 -27.43 18.59
CA ARG A 289 -5.87 -27.69 19.57
C ARG A 289 -6.60 -26.42 20.01
N ARG A 290 -5.88 -25.30 20.07
CA ARG A 290 -6.40 -24.02 20.55
C ARG A 290 -7.29 -23.32 19.53
N PHE A 291 -6.89 -23.34 18.27
CA PHE A 291 -7.60 -22.71 17.18
C PHE A 291 -8.46 -23.77 16.49
N GLU A 292 -9.66 -23.98 17.02
CA GLU A 292 -10.60 -25.02 16.56
C GLU A 292 -10.95 -24.88 15.06
N ASP A 293 -10.88 -23.65 14.54
CA ASP A 293 -11.08 -23.30 13.12
C ASP A 293 -9.77 -23.01 12.34
N ALA A 294 -8.59 -23.28 12.92
CA ALA A 294 -7.32 -23.08 12.18
C ALA A 294 -7.16 -24.13 11.09
N VAL A 295 -6.92 -23.65 9.86
CA VAL A 295 -6.52 -24.53 8.77
C VAL A 295 -5.02 -24.77 8.89
N VAL A 296 -4.67 -26.04 9.06
CA VAL A 296 -3.29 -26.49 9.11
C VAL A 296 -2.79 -26.64 7.70
N VAL A 297 -1.74 -25.89 7.36
CA VAL A 297 -1.06 -25.97 6.09
C VAL A 297 0.26 -26.70 6.36
N ASP A 298 0.28 -28.02 6.13
CA ASP A 298 1.51 -28.78 6.27
C ASP A 298 2.42 -28.43 5.08
N ALA A 299 3.51 -27.74 5.38
CA ALA A 299 4.52 -27.34 4.42
C ALA A 299 5.72 -28.29 4.44
N THR A 300 5.42 -29.58 4.62
CA THR A 300 6.33 -30.68 4.34
C THR A 300 6.25 -31.04 2.86
N ASP A 301 6.90 -30.20 2.04
CA ASP A 301 7.67 -30.53 0.83
C ASP A 301 8.05 -29.23 0.08
#